data_AF-A0A545TPT9-F1
#
_entry.id   AF-A0A545TPT9-F1
#
_cell.length_a   1.000
_cell.length_b   1.000
_cell.length_c   1.000
_cell.angle_alpha   90.00
_cell.angle_beta   90.00
_cell.angle_gamma   90.00
#
_symmetry.space_group_name_H-M   'P 1'
#
loop_
_entity.id
_entity.type
_entity.pdbx_description
1 polymer ?
#
loop_
_entity_poly.entity_id
_entity_poly.type
_entity_poly.pdbx_seq_one_letter_code
_entity_poly.pdbx_strand_id
1 'polypeptide(L)'
;MVLALEEASQKVRADSRRTDPASGLRDFIAQNLGRDDVRLLSCTRLEGGAVQENWRIVVSLGESTGSKDNTAAQTEHYVLRTSAKTCLPDSRPKAEEFALLRTAWNAGVLVPEPLWLCTTPEVIGADFFLCRDVPGTALGHQVMELNQPERGNPSLVEQLGQQLAKIHSIKALPADLSFLEPSGESPAENAVRHWRQELAELVETRTALEWGLQWCADHLPAPPEEPCLLHGDFRTGNYMVDPEAAPSGRLQAILDWEFAQWGDPMSDIGWFCAACWRFDRPDLEAGGVGTRSAFYRAYEQASGRQVNSESVRFWEVLAHVRWAVIACQQGQRFFEGGESSLDLGLTGRLRPAQIERHLLEMIAPEVPSKRRDSVADITPKAAQAQSTRAPEDLVKALETEATARLLASAVTLFRDEIIPSLTPEQSENGRMIRDALECVLGDLQPRSESTWQTDTDSDGLPVSFGLTDNETAPQLELLEAISRALEMEKR
;
A
#
# COMPACT_ATOMS: atom_id res chain seq x y z
N MET A 1 8.69 -42.07 25.23
CA MET A 1 7.35 -41.45 25.26
C MET A 1 6.98 -40.97 26.66
N VAL A 2 7.01 -41.82 27.70
CA VAL A 2 6.76 -41.38 29.10
C VAL A 2 7.84 -40.42 29.63
N LEU A 3 9.13 -40.67 29.33
CA LEU A 3 10.23 -39.73 29.66
C LEU A 3 10.16 -38.40 28.89
N ALA A 4 9.60 -38.39 27.66
CA ALA A 4 9.38 -37.18 26.88
C ALA A 4 8.16 -36.38 27.39
N LEU A 5 7.17 -37.07 27.97
CA LEU A 5 6.04 -36.45 28.67
C LEU A 5 6.45 -35.92 30.05
N GLU A 6 7.40 -36.55 30.75
CA GLU A 6 7.98 -36.04 32.00
C GLU A 6 8.92 -34.84 31.77
N GLU A 7 9.74 -34.84 30.71
CA GLU A 7 10.52 -33.66 30.31
C GLU A 7 9.62 -32.50 29.84
N ALA A 8 8.54 -32.78 29.12
CA ALA A 8 7.52 -31.78 28.77
C ALA A 8 6.76 -31.28 30.00
N SER A 9 6.46 -32.15 30.98
CA SER A 9 5.79 -31.77 32.23
C SER A 9 6.71 -31.00 33.17
N GLN A 10 8.02 -31.26 33.17
CA GLN A 10 9.03 -30.46 33.87
C GLN A 10 9.29 -29.11 33.16
N LYS A 11 9.25 -29.04 31.82
CA LYS A 11 9.28 -27.77 31.06
C LYS A 11 8.04 -26.92 31.30
N VAL A 12 6.85 -27.52 31.39
CA VAL A 12 5.59 -26.83 31.71
C VAL A 12 5.54 -26.40 33.18
N ARG A 13 6.20 -27.12 34.10
CA ARG A 13 6.34 -26.72 35.51
C ARG A 13 7.40 -25.64 35.76
N ALA A 14 8.29 -25.37 34.79
CA ALA A 14 9.27 -24.29 34.84
C ALA A 14 8.75 -22.94 34.30
N ASP A 15 7.55 -22.89 33.71
CA ASP A 15 7.00 -21.67 33.07
C ASP A 15 6.09 -20.83 34.00
N SER A 16 6.25 -21.01 35.33
CA SER A 16 5.47 -20.31 36.36
C SER A 16 5.90 -18.85 36.62
N ARG A 17 6.59 -18.22 35.66
CA ARG A 17 6.97 -16.80 35.70
C ARG A 17 6.64 -16.02 34.43
N ARG A 18 5.83 -16.54 33.52
CA ARG A 18 5.23 -15.69 32.49
C ARG A 18 4.12 -14.88 33.15
N THR A 19 4.41 -13.61 33.41
CA THR A 19 3.39 -12.60 33.68
C THR A 19 2.35 -12.67 32.57
N ASP A 20 1.07 -12.70 32.95
CA ASP A 20 -0.04 -12.50 32.01
C ASP A 20 0.25 -11.22 31.19
N PRO A 21 0.27 -11.27 29.85
CA PRO A 21 0.66 -10.12 29.02
C PRO A 21 -0.14 -8.84 29.32
N ALA A 22 -1.41 -8.98 29.72
CA ALA A 22 -2.22 -7.83 30.13
C ALA A 22 -1.72 -7.23 31.46
N SER A 23 -1.38 -8.08 32.42
CA SER A 23 -0.77 -7.67 33.69
C SER A 23 0.62 -7.05 33.49
N GLY A 24 1.46 -7.66 32.65
CA GLY A 24 2.79 -7.13 32.30
C GLY A 24 2.70 -5.76 31.62
N LEU A 25 1.80 -5.60 30.66
CA LEU A 25 1.56 -4.33 29.99
C LEU A 25 1.05 -3.25 30.95
N ARG A 26 0.13 -3.59 31.85
CA ARG A 26 -0.37 -2.68 32.89
C ARG A 26 0.79 -2.20 33.78
N ASP A 27 1.62 -3.12 34.25
CA ASP A 27 2.75 -2.82 35.14
C ASP A 27 3.79 -1.94 34.45
N PHE A 28 4.05 -2.20 33.17
CA PHE A 28 4.90 -1.36 32.34
C PHE A 28 4.36 0.07 32.21
N ILE A 29 3.06 0.24 31.94
CA ILE A 29 2.42 1.57 31.87
C ILE A 29 2.47 2.28 33.22
N ALA A 30 2.13 1.57 34.30
CA ALA A 30 2.19 2.06 35.68
C ALA A 30 3.58 2.60 36.04
N GLN A 31 4.63 1.81 35.73
CA GLN A 31 6.01 2.19 35.98
C GLN A 31 6.42 3.45 35.21
N ASN A 32 6.09 3.54 33.92
CA ASN A 32 6.44 4.68 33.09
C ASN A 32 5.66 5.96 33.43
N LEU A 33 4.43 5.83 33.93
CA LEU A 33 3.64 6.95 34.46
C LEU A 33 4.06 7.36 35.88
N GLY A 34 4.79 6.51 36.60
CA GLY A 34 5.08 6.70 38.02
C GLY A 34 3.83 6.60 38.89
N ARG A 35 2.90 5.71 38.53
CA ARG A 35 1.56 5.58 39.12
C ARG A 35 1.21 4.12 39.40
N ASP A 36 0.65 3.85 40.58
CA ASP A 36 0.19 2.50 40.95
C ASP A 36 -1.31 2.28 40.70
N ASP A 37 -2.05 3.33 40.36
CA ASP A 37 -3.50 3.35 40.18
C ASP A 37 -3.95 3.13 38.73
N VAL A 38 -3.11 2.48 37.92
CA VAL A 38 -3.40 2.15 36.52
C VAL A 38 -4.23 0.88 36.43
N ARG A 39 -5.35 0.95 35.70
CA ARG A 39 -6.16 -0.22 35.34
C ARG A 39 -6.31 -0.31 33.84
N LEU A 40 -6.06 -1.50 33.29
CA LEU A 40 -6.33 -1.80 31.90
C LEU A 40 -7.84 -2.05 31.73
N LEU A 41 -8.51 -1.20 30.94
CA LEU A 41 -9.94 -1.31 30.65
C LEU A 41 -10.20 -2.19 29.43
N SER A 42 -9.43 -2.02 28.37
CA SER A 42 -9.51 -2.85 27.17
C SER A 42 -8.18 -2.91 26.41
N CYS A 43 -8.03 -4.01 25.67
CA CYS A 43 -6.98 -4.23 24.69
C CYS A 43 -7.66 -4.82 23.46
N THR A 44 -7.75 -4.03 22.39
CA THR A 44 -8.49 -4.39 21.18
C THR A 44 -7.55 -4.32 20.00
N ARG A 45 -7.47 -5.39 19.20
CA ARG A 45 -6.68 -5.39 17.97
C ARG A 45 -7.28 -4.38 16.99
N LEU A 46 -6.43 -3.57 16.38
CA LEU A 46 -6.81 -2.70 15.27
C LEU A 46 -6.63 -3.48 13.97
N GLU A 47 -7.61 -3.38 13.09
CA GLU A 47 -7.52 -3.86 11.72
C GLU A 47 -6.69 -2.87 10.88
N GLY A 48 -5.89 -3.39 9.96
CA GLY A 48 -4.97 -2.60 9.12
C GLY A 48 -3.49 -2.83 9.43
N GLY A 49 -2.71 -3.04 8.36
CA GLY A 49 -1.28 -3.35 8.38
C GLY A 49 -1.00 -4.78 7.92
N ALA A 50 -0.30 -4.93 6.80
CA ALA A 50 0.00 -6.25 6.22
C ALA A 50 1.08 -7.04 7.00
N VAL A 51 1.87 -6.34 7.83
CA VAL A 51 3.12 -6.88 8.44
C VAL A 51 3.20 -6.65 9.96
N GLN A 52 2.34 -5.78 10.52
CA GLN A 52 2.44 -5.34 11.92
C GLN A 52 1.16 -5.63 12.72
N GLU A 53 1.32 -5.85 14.03
CA GLU A 53 0.19 -5.98 14.96
C GLU A 53 0.04 -4.69 15.78
N ASN A 54 -1.08 -4.00 15.58
CA ASN A 54 -1.45 -2.79 16.30
C ASN A 54 -2.61 -3.08 17.25
N TRP A 55 -2.50 -2.65 18.51
CA TRP A 55 -3.53 -2.85 19.53
C TRP A 55 -3.89 -1.54 20.19
N ARG A 56 -5.17 -1.18 20.19
CA ARG A 56 -5.70 -0.06 20.97
C ARG A 56 -5.81 -0.48 22.43
N ILE A 57 -5.15 0.28 23.30
CA ILE A 57 -5.08 0.07 24.74
C ILE A 57 -5.81 1.21 25.42
N VAL A 58 -6.80 0.89 26.26
CA VAL A 58 -7.53 1.87 27.05
C VAL A 58 -7.23 1.63 28.51
N VAL A 59 -6.76 2.66 29.22
CA VAL A 59 -6.46 2.60 30.66
C VAL A 59 -7.27 3.63 31.42
N SER A 60 -7.63 3.33 32.67
CA SER A 60 -8.09 4.33 33.62
C SER A 60 -7.01 4.63 34.66
N LEU A 61 -6.91 5.91 35.01
CA LEU A 61 -6.06 6.44 36.06
C LEU A 61 -6.96 6.98 37.18
N GLY A 62 -6.68 6.59 38.42
CA GLY A 62 -7.43 7.03 39.61
C GLY A 62 -8.17 5.90 40.32
N GLU A 63 -8.27 6.01 41.64
CA GLU A 63 -9.16 5.18 42.45
C GLU A 63 -10.61 5.68 42.34
N SER A 64 -11.56 4.76 42.16
CA SER A 64 -12.95 4.99 42.56
C SER A 64 -13.00 5.02 44.09
N THR A 65 -12.41 6.03 44.74
CA THR A 65 -12.59 6.21 46.16
C THR A 65 -14.02 6.66 46.39
N GLY A 66 -14.82 5.89 47.13
CA GLY A 66 -16.14 6.30 47.62
C GLY A 66 -16.10 7.45 48.65
N SER A 67 -15.10 8.33 48.56
CA SER A 67 -14.96 9.57 49.33
C SER A 67 -15.49 10.73 48.50
N LYS A 68 -16.02 11.75 49.18
CA LYS A 68 -16.75 12.89 48.61
C LYS A 68 -15.93 13.83 47.70
N ASP A 69 -14.65 13.54 47.47
CA ASP A 69 -13.81 14.24 46.51
C ASP A 69 -13.81 13.49 45.19
N ASN A 70 -14.76 13.89 44.33
CA ASN A 70 -15.07 13.29 43.04
C ASN A 70 -13.99 13.61 42.00
N THR A 71 -12.76 13.12 42.16
CA THR A 71 -11.80 13.08 41.04
C THR A 71 -12.23 11.96 40.12
N ALA A 72 -12.95 12.31 39.04
CA ALA A 72 -13.36 11.37 38.02
C ALA A 72 -12.13 10.61 37.50
N ALA A 73 -12.26 9.29 37.35
CA ALA A 73 -11.21 8.47 36.74
C ALA A 73 -10.90 9.02 35.34
N GLN A 74 -9.64 9.35 35.10
CA GLN A 74 -9.20 9.82 33.80
C GLN A 74 -8.92 8.61 32.90
N THR A 75 -9.47 8.62 31.70
CA THR A 75 -9.19 7.59 30.70
C THR A 75 -8.08 8.06 29.78
N GLU A 76 -7.09 7.20 29.54
CA GLU A 76 -6.05 7.41 28.52
C GLU A 76 -6.08 6.30 27.47
N HIS A 77 -5.72 6.68 26.25
CA HIS A 77 -5.75 5.82 25.07
C HIS A 77 -4.37 5.75 24.43
N TYR A 78 -3.90 4.54 24.18
CA TYR A 78 -2.61 4.26 23.56
C TYR A 78 -2.78 3.27 22.41
N VAL A 79 -1.81 3.26 21.50
CA VAL A 79 -1.63 2.21 20.52
C VAL A 79 -0.34 1.48 20.83
N LEU A 80 -0.44 0.17 21.01
CA LEU A 80 0.68 -0.75 21.13
C LEU A 80 1.05 -1.27 19.76
N ARG A 81 2.32 -1.12 19.39
CA ARG A 81 2.87 -1.63 18.13
C ARG A 81 3.87 -2.72 18.45
N THR A 82 3.61 -3.92 17.92
CA THR A 82 4.45 -5.11 18.08
C THR A 82 4.58 -5.84 16.75
N SER A 83 5.59 -6.71 16.62
CA SER A 83 5.76 -7.52 15.42
C SER A 83 4.72 -8.64 15.39
N ALA A 84 4.16 -8.92 14.21
CA ALA A 84 3.33 -10.10 14.00
C ALA A 84 4.16 -11.39 14.16
N LYS A 85 3.52 -12.49 14.54
CA LYS A 85 4.20 -13.80 14.64
C LYS A 85 4.79 -14.29 13.31
N THR A 86 4.21 -13.86 12.20
CA THR A 86 4.70 -14.03 10.83
C THR A 86 5.29 -12.70 10.35
N CYS A 87 6.46 -12.36 10.88
CA CYS A 87 7.20 -11.18 10.47
C CYS A 87 7.87 -11.42 9.12
N LEU A 88 7.77 -10.47 8.18
CA LEU A 88 8.56 -10.54 6.94
C LEU A 88 10.05 -10.33 7.27
N PRO A 89 10.98 -11.00 6.58
CA PRO A 89 12.43 -10.89 6.85
C PRO A 89 12.95 -9.45 6.88
N ASP A 90 12.35 -8.55 6.11
CA ASP A 90 12.80 -7.17 5.94
C ASP A 90 12.09 -6.18 6.88
N SER A 91 11.28 -6.65 7.82
CA SER A 91 10.58 -5.77 8.75
C SER A 91 11.56 -5.11 9.74
N ARG A 92 11.44 -3.79 9.90
CA ARG A 92 12.31 -3.05 10.83
C ARG A 92 12.12 -3.50 12.28
N PRO A 93 13.21 -3.64 13.07
CA PRO A 93 13.13 -3.79 14.51
C PRO A 93 12.30 -2.68 15.17
N LYS A 94 11.53 -3.01 16.21
CA LYS A 94 10.65 -2.03 16.88
C LYS A 94 11.40 -0.87 17.52
N ALA A 95 12.64 -1.09 17.93
CA ALA A 95 13.51 -0.03 18.44
C ALA A 95 13.86 1.02 17.37
N GLU A 96 14.11 0.59 16.12
CA GLU A 96 14.40 1.49 15.00
C GLU A 96 13.16 2.28 14.59
N GLU A 97 12.00 1.61 14.52
CA GLU A 97 10.72 2.27 14.24
C GLU A 97 10.39 3.34 15.31
N PHE A 98 10.59 3.00 16.59
CA PHE A 98 10.39 3.94 17.68
C PHE A 98 11.35 5.14 17.61
N ALA A 99 12.64 4.91 17.35
CA ALA A 99 13.64 5.96 17.18
C ALA A 99 13.27 6.92 16.04
N LEU A 100 12.75 6.37 14.94
CA LEU A 100 12.33 7.12 13.78
C LEU A 100 11.09 7.97 14.07
N LEU A 101 10.06 7.39 14.68
CA LEU A 101 8.85 8.12 15.07
C LEU A 101 9.18 9.25 16.06
N ARG A 102 10.09 8.99 17.01
CA ARG A 102 10.59 9.98 17.97
C ARG A 102 11.35 11.11 17.28
N THR A 103 12.15 10.81 16.26
CA THR A 103 12.86 11.82 15.48
C THR A 103 11.88 12.72 14.73
N ALA A 104 10.87 12.13 14.08
CA ALA A 104 9.82 12.88 13.39
C ALA A 104 8.99 13.74 14.35
N TRP A 105 8.59 13.19 15.50
CA TRP A 105 7.86 13.92 16.55
C TRP A 105 8.65 15.13 17.06
N ASN A 106 9.95 14.96 17.36
CA ASN A 106 10.81 16.03 17.83
C ASN A 106 11.02 17.14 16.77
N ALA A 107 10.93 16.79 15.48
CA ALA A 107 10.94 17.76 14.38
C ALA A 107 9.59 18.48 14.19
N GLY A 108 8.57 18.17 15.01
CA GLY A 108 7.25 18.77 14.94
C GLY A 108 6.38 18.24 13.79
N VAL A 109 6.74 17.09 13.22
CA VAL A 109 5.89 16.34 12.29
C VAL A 109 4.70 15.79 13.09
N LEU A 110 3.50 15.89 12.52
CA LEU A 110 2.32 15.25 13.06
C LEU A 110 2.48 13.75 12.90
N VAL A 111 2.85 13.07 13.98
CA VAL A 111 2.88 11.60 14.09
C VAL A 111 2.20 11.21 15.41
N PRO A 112 1.78 9.96 15.61
CA PRO A 112 1.35 9.52 16.94
C PRO A 112 2.50 9.71 17.93
N GLU A 113 2.27 10.43 19.03
CA GLU A 113 3.30 10.74 20.02
C GLU A 113 3.96 9.44 20.51
N PRO A 114 5.26 9.24 20.27
CA PRO A 114 5.97 8.07 20.77
C PRO A 114 6.19 8.21 22.27
N LEU A 115 5.70 7.26 23.06
CA LEU A 115 5.74 7.33 24.51
C LEU A 115 6.88 6.49 25.07
N TRP A 116 6.79 5.16 24.94
CA TRP A 116 7.71 4.24 25.62
C TRP A 116 8.02 3.02 24.76
N LEU A 117 9.30 2.64 24.71
CA LEU A 117 9.81 1.42 24.08
C LEU A 117 10.10 0.38 25.17
N CYS A 118 9.71 -0.87 24.91
CA CYS A 118 10.04 -2.03 25.73
C CYS A 118 10.75 -3.09 24.89
N THR A 119 12.00 -3.39 25.25
CA THR A 119 12.79 -4.48 24.65
C THR A 119 13.02 -5.63 25.64
N THR A 120 12.12 -5.77 26.61
CA THR A 120 12.14 -6.80 27.66
C THR A 120 11.05 -7.81 27.33
N PRO A 121 11.38 -8.96 26.69
CA PRO A 121 10.38 -9.92 26.23
C PRO A 121 9.50 -10.50 27.34
N GLU A 122 9.93 -10.43 28.61
CA GLU A 122 9.16 -10.91 29.76
C GLU A 122 7.85 -10.14 29.97
N VAL A 123 7.71 -8.92 29.42
CA VAL A 123 6.53 -8.07 29.62
C VAL A 123 5.31 -8.61 28.85
N ILE A 124 5.43 -8.79 27.52
CA ILE A 124 4.35 -9.32 26.67
C ILE A 124 4.76 -10.44 25.72
N GLY A 125 6.01 -10.89 25.77
CA GLY A 125 6.56 -11.94 24.90
C GLY A 125 7.28 -11.42 23.64
N ALA A 126 7.36 -10.11 23.42
CA ALA A 126 8.00 -9.49 22.27
C ALA A 126 8.43 -8.04 22.56
N ASP A 127 9.28 -7.48 21.71
CA ASP A 127 9.57 -6.05 21.69
C ASP A 127 8.33 -5.27 21.22
N PHE A 128 8.05 -4.16 21.88
CA PHE A 128 6.93 -3.29 21.49
C PHE A 128 7.21 -1.85 21.89
N PHE A 129 6.44 -0.94 21.33
CA PHE A 129 6.35 0.41 21.86
C PHE A 129 4.89 0.88 21.95
N LEU A 130 4.67 1.85 22.83
CA LEU A 130 3.41 2.56 22.97
C LEU A 130 3.52 3.94 22.33
N CYS A 131 2.51 4.32 21.58
CA CYS A 131 2.29 5.69 21.15
C CYS A 131 0.90 6.18 21.57
N ARG A 132 0.68 7.49 21.54
CA ARG A 132 -0.63 8.09 21.79
C ARG A 132 -1.62 7.63 20.73
N ASP A 133 -2.81 7.22 21.17
CA ASP A 133 -3.92 6.97 20.25
C ASP A 133 -4.42 8.29 19.68
N VAL A 134 -4.51 8.35 18.35
CA VAL A 134 -4.89 9.56 17.61
C VAL A 134 -6.22 9.26 16.90
N PRO A 135 -7.25 10.11 17.06
CA PRO A 135 -8.54 9.88 16.41
C PRO A 135 -8.46 10.17 14.92
N GLY A 136 -9.27 9.48 14.14
CA GLY A 136 -9.45 9.71 12.71
C GLY A 136 -9.56 8.42 11.90
N THR A 137 -9.50 8.57 10.59
CA THR A 137 -9.43 7.48 9.62
C THR A 137 -8.20 7.61 8.74
N ALA A 138 -7.56 6.48 8.45
CA ALA A 138 -6.51 6.35 7.45
C ALA A 138 -7.01 5.64 6.18
N LEU A 139 -8.28 5.21 6.13
CA LEU A 139 -8.83 4.50 4.99
C LEU A 139 -8.96 5.46 3.80
N GLY A 140 -8.21 5.19 2.73
CA GLY A 140 -8.09 6.11 1.60
C GLY A 140 -9.44 6.50 0.98
N HIS A 141 -10.37 5.55 0.87
CA HIS A 141 -11.71 5.82 0.35
C HIS A 141 -12.52 6.79 1.24
N GLN A 142 -12.45 6.65 2.57
CA GLN A 142 -13.09 7.58 3.51
C GLN A 142 -12.44 8.95 3.46
N VAL A 143 -11.11 9.01 3.29
CA VAL A 143 -10.41 10.28 3.07
C VAL A 143 -10.89 10.95 1.77
N MET A 144 -11.15 10.18 0.71
CA MET A 144 -11.69 10.73 -0.55
C MET A 144 -13.11 11.26 -0.41
N GLU A 145 -13.95 10.70 0.47
CA GLU A 145 -15.30 11.20 0.74
C GLU A 145 -15.32 12.61 1.34
N LEU A 146 -14.20 13.03 1.96
CA LEU A 146 -14.02 14.39 2.49
C LEU A 146 -13.72 15.43 1.40
N ASN A 147 -13.47 14.99 0.17
CA ASN A 147 -13.17 15.89 -0.94
C ASN A 147 -14.42 16.61 -1.45
N GLN A 148 -14.26 17.88 -1.81
CA GLN A 148 -15.25 18.57 -2.64
C GLN A 148 -15.19 18.01 -4.06
N PRO A 149 -16.33 17.77 -4.74
CA PRO A 149 -16.37 17.10 -6.04
C PRO A 149 -15.38 17.64 -7.07
N GLU A 150 -15.30 18.96 -7.24
CA GLU A 150 -14.44 19.59 -8.28
C GLU A 150 -13.08 20.06 -7.77
N ARG A 151 -12.93 20.27 -6.45
CA ARG A 151 -11.78 21.00 -5.88
C ARG A 151 -10.88 20.13 -5.00
N GLY A 152 -11.30 18.90 -4.69
CA GLY A 152 -10.64 18.10 -3.67
C GLY A 152 -10.79 18.73 -2.29
N ASN A 153 -9.76 18.58 -1.45
CA ASN A 153 -9.63 19.20 -0.15
C ASN A 153 -8.34 20.06 -0.09
N PRO A 154 -8.40 21.35 -0.51
CA PRO A 154 -7.23 22.23 -0.53
C PRO A 154 -6.57 22.42 0.84
N SER A 155 -7.35 22.42 1.93
CA SER A 155 -6.85 22.54 3.30
C SER A 155 -6.00 21.33 3.70
N LEU A 156 -6.46 20.12 3.36
CA LEU A 156 -5.69 18.90 3.61
C LEU A 156 -4.42 18.85 2.77
N VAL A 157 -4.50 19.25 1.49
CA VAL A 157 -3.34 19.32 0.59
C VAL A 157 -2.27 20.27 1.14
N GLU A 158 -2.67 21.42 1.67
CA GLU A 158 -1.77 22.37 2.31
C GLU A 158 -1.09 21.77 3.55
N GLN A 159 -1.88 21.14 4.43
CA GLN A 159 -1.35 20.45 5.62
C GLN A 159 -0.36 19.35 5.24
N LEU A 160 -0.66 18.54 4.22
CA LEU A 160 0.23 17.48 3.74
C LEU A 160 1.54 18.04 3.18
N GLY A 161 1.49 19.11 2.38
CA GLY A 161 2.69 19.78 1.88
C GLY A 161 3.56 20.32 3.01
N GLN A 162 2.94 20.91 4.03
CA GLN A 162 3.63 21.39 5.23
C GLN A 162 4.25 20.26 6.05
N GLN A 163 3.55 19.12 6.23
CA GLN A 163 4.11 17.98 6.95
C GLN A 163 5.29 17.38 6.20
N LEU A 164 5.17 17.17 4.88
CA LEU A 164 6.29 16.63 4.10
C LEU A 164 7.51 17.55 4.14
N ALA A 165 7.30 18.88 4.11
CA ALA A 165 8.37 19.85 4.31
C ALA A 165 9.05 19.71 5.69
N LYS A 166 8.30 19.45 6.76
CA LYS A 166 8.88 19.18 8.08
C LYS A 166 9.69 17.89 8.11
N ILE A 167 9.20 16.83 7.48
CA ILE A 167 9.96 15.57 7.34
C ILE A 167 11.29 15.85 6.65
N HIS A 168 11.25 16.53 5.50
CA HIS A 168 12.43 16.87 4.70
C HIS A 168 13.35 17.92 5.36
N SER A 169 12.93 18.55 6.46
CA SER A 169 13.78 19.44 7.25
C SER A 169 14.76 18.69 8.17
N ILE A 170 14.53 17.39 8.37
CA ILE A 170 15.41 16.52 9.17
C ILE A 170 16.66 16.20 8.33
N LYS A 171 17.71 17.00 8.56
CA LYS A 171 19.00 16.93 7.84
C LYS A 171 20.10 16.16 8.58
N ALA A 172 19.87 15.79 9.83
CA ALA A 172 20.80 14.99 10.62
C ALA A 172 20.03 13.91 11.35
N LEU A 173 20.51 12.68 11.22
CA LEU A 173 19.97 11.54 11.92
C LEU A 173 20.67 11.39 13.27
N PRO A 174 19.92 11.11 14.36
CA PRO A 174 20.56 10.70 15.60
C PRO A 174 21.25 9.33 15.42
N ALA A 175 22.15 8.99 16.33
CA ALA A 175 22.98 7.79 16.22
C ALA A 175 22.17 6.49 16.16
N ASP A 176 20.95 6.48 16.72
CA ASP A 176 20.02 5.34 16.66
C ASP A 176 19.38 5.16 15.28
N LEU A 177 19.62 6.06 14.32
CA LEU A 177 19.19 5.98 12.93
C LEU A 177 20.37 5.90 11.94
N SER A 178 21.58 5.57 12.40
CA SER A 178 22.77 5.50 11.53
C SER A 178 22.65 4.45 10.41
N PHE A 179 21.74 3.48 10.52
CA PHE A 179 21.45 2.50 9.47
C PHE A 179 20.80 3.12 8.22
N LEU A 180 20.24 4.33 8.33
CA LEU A 180 19.72 5.09 7.20
C LEU A 180 20.79 5.97 6.55
N GLU A 181 22.04 5.98 7.03
CA GLU A 181 23.07 6.83 6.46
C GLU A 181 23.24 6.57 4.96
N PRO A 182 23.40 7.63 4.15
CA PRO A 182 23.54 7.50 2.72
C PRO A 182 24.76 6.66 2.34
N SER A 183 24.59 5.79 1.35
CA SER A 183 25.67 4.96 0.79
C SER A 183 26.75 5.77 0.03
N GLY A 184 26.53 7.08 -0.15
CA GLY A 184 27.41 7.97 -0.92
C GLY A 184 27.18 7.95 -2.43
N GLU A 185 26.30 7.08 -2.93
CA GLU A 185 25.89 7.01 -4.33
C GLU A 185 24.69 7.94 -4.62
N SER A 186 24.45 8.25 -5.90
CA SER A 186 23.25 9.01 -6.31
C SER A 186 21.97 8.24 -5.91
N PRO A 187 21.03 8.85 -5.17
CA PRO A 187 19.79 8.18 -4.77
C PRO A 187 19.00 7.61 -5.95
N ALA A 188 18.95 8.35 -7.06
CA ALA A 188 18.25 7.93 -8.27
C ALA A 188 18.89 6.70 -8.93
N GLU A 189 20.23 6.68 -9.05
CA GLU A 189 20.96 5.55 -9.62
C GLU A 189 20.80 4.29 -8.78
N ASN A 190 20.90 4.44 -7.45
CA ASN A 190 20.71 3.34 -6.52
C ASN A 190 19.29 2.78 -6.62
N ALA A 191 18.28 3.64 -6.65
CA ALA A 191 16.88 3.21 -6.75
C ALA A 191 16.61 2.48 -8.09
N VAL A 192 17.12 2.98 -9.23
CA VAL A 192 16.99 2.29 -10.53
C VAL A 192 17.67 0.93 -10.49
N ARG A 193 18.87 0.83 -9.90
CA ARG A 193 19.60 -0.43 -9.77
C ARG A 193 18.85 -1.43 -8.90
N HIS A 194 18.36 -0.99 -7.74
CA HIS A 194 17.62 -1.80 -6.80
C HIS A 194 16.34 -2.35 -7.46
N TRP A 195 15.50 -1.50 -8.05
CA TRP A 195 14.26 -1.97 -8.68
C TRP A 195 14.49 -2.84 -9.91
N ARG A 196 15.63 -2.70 -10.60
CA ARG A 196 16.03 -3.65 -11.65
C ARG A 196 16.41 -5.02 -11.09
N GLN A 197 17.04 -5.08 -9.91
CA GLN A 197 17.32 -6.34 -9.22
C GLN A 197 16.02 -7.00 -8.76
N GLU A 198 15.15 -6.26 -8.08
CA GLU A 198 13.84 -6.76 -7.63
C GLU A 198 12.97 -7.28 -8.79
N LEU A 199 12.99 -6.58 -9.93
CA LEU A 199 12.29 -7.01 -11.14
C LEU A 199 12.84 -8.34 -11.70
N ALA A 200 14.16 -8.53 -11.63
CA ALA A 200 14.82 -9.75 -12.14
C ALA A 200 14.52 -10.99 -11.30
N GLU A 201 14.13 -10.83 -10.03
CA GLU A 201 13.70 -11.92 -9.14
C GLU A 201 12.23 -12.32 -9.37
N LEU A 202 11.46 -11.57 -10.16
CA LEU A 202 10.10 -11.97 -10.51
C LEU A 202 10.10 -13.17 -11.45
N VAL A 203 9.13 -14.07 -11.27
CA VAL A 203 8.94 -15.25 -12.13
C VAL A 203 8.54 -14.85 -13.55
N GLU A 204 7.72 -13.81 -13.68
CA GLU A 204 7.21 -13.34 -14.96
C GLU A 204 8.07 -12.22 -15.54
N THR A 205 8.41 -12.32 -16.83
CA THR A 205 9.04 -11.22 -17.55
C THR A 205 8.04 -10.09 -17.84
N ARG A 206 8.39 -8.86 -17.48
CA ARG A 206 7.50 -7.70 -17.55
C ARG A 206 8.14 -6.58 -18.39
N THR A 207 8.07 -6.71 -19.70
CA THR A 207 8.77 -5.83 -20.67
C THR A 207 8.47 -4.34 -20.49
N ALA A 208 7.24 -3.98 -20.12
CA ALA A 208 6.87 -2.58 -19.87
C ALA A 208 7.62 -1.98 -18.67
N LEU A 209 7.84 -2.77 -17.61
CA LEU A 209 8.60 -2.35 -16.44
C LEU A 209 10.10 -2.22 -16.76
N GLU A 210 10.66 -3.16 -17.52
CA GLU A 210 12.04 -3.06 -18.02
C GLU A 210 12.24 -1.80 -18.87
N TRP A 211 11.28 -1.49 -19.75
CA TRP A 211 11.31 -0.27 -20.54
C TRP A 211 11.23 0.98 -19.65
N GLY A 212 10.39 0.97 -18.61
CA GLY A 212 10.34 2.05 -17.61
C GLY A 212 11.67 2.25 -16.89
N LEU A 213 12.33 1.17 -16.46
CA LEU A 213 13.66 1.23 -15.83
C LEU A 213 14.74 1.73 -16.78
N GLN A 214 14.67 1.32 -18.06
CA GLN A 214 15.58 1.83 -19.07
C GLN A 214 15.36 3.34 -19.29
N TRP A 215 14.11 3.78 -19.41
CA TRP A 215 13.79 5.20 -19.49
C TRP A 215 14.34 5.96 -18.28
N CYS A 216 14.19 5.44 -17.06
CA CYS A 216 14.77 6.05 -15.86
C CYS A 216 16.30 6.14 -15.94
N ALA A 217 16.99 5.07 -16.38
CA ALA A 217 18.44 5.09 -16.54
C ALA A 217 18.92 6.18 -17.52
N ASP A 218 18.13 6.47 -18.55
CA ASP A 218 18.43 7.50 -19.55
C ASP A 218 18.04 8.93 -19.12
N HIS A 219 17.26 9.08 -18.03
CA HIS A 219 16.70 10.36 -17.57
C HIS A 219 17.01 10.64 -16.09
N LEU A 220 18.14 10.15 -15.58
CA LEU A 220 18.55 10.37 -14.20
C LEU A 220 18.61 11.87 -13.87
N PRO A 221 17.96 12.31 -12.78
CA PRO A 221 18.07 13.70 -12.32
C PRO A 221 19.48 13.95 -11.79
N ALA A 222 19.88 15.22 -11.74
CA ALA A 222 21.06 15.61 -10.99
C ALA A 222 20.88 15.22 -9.50
N PRO A 223 21.95 14.80 -8.79
CA PRO A 223 21.87 14.51 -7.37
C PRO A 223 21.28 15.69 -6.58
N PRO A 224 20.48 15.44 -5.53
CA PRO A 224 19.91 16.50 -4.73
C PRO A 224 21.02 17.28 -4.02
N GLU A 225 20.95 18.61 -4.03
CA GLU A 225 21.92 19.47 -3.33
C GLU A 225 21.97 19.18 -1.83
N GLU A 226 20.81 18.90 -1.25
CA GLU A 226 20.64 18.54 0.15
C GLU A 226 19.68 17.34 0.21
N PRO A 227 20.19 16.10 0.29
CA PRO A 227 19.36 14.95 0.62
C PRO A 227 18.85 15.04 2.06
N CYS A 228 17.75 14.37 2.35
CA CYS A 228 17.08 14.43 3.65
C CYS A 228 16.48 13.08 4.03
N LEU A 229 15.93 13.00 5.25
CA LEU A 229 15.05 11.90 5.62
C LEU A 229 13.81 11.93 4.71
N LEU A 230 13.48 10.78 4.15
CA LEU A 230 12.28 10.50 3.38
C LEU A 230 11.35 9.63 4.22
N HIS A 231 10.06 9.84 4.06
CA HIS A 231 9.04 8.93 4.55
C HIS A 231 9.06 7.60 3.79
N GLY A 232 9.27 7.64 2.47
CA GLY A 232 9.39 6.45 1.61
C GLY A 232 8.07 5.80 1.20
N ASP A 233 6.98 6.03 1.93
CA ASP A 233 5.61 5.66 1.53
C ASP A 233 4.59 6.79 1.83
N PHE A 234 4.93 8.04 1.48
CA PHE A 234 4.05 9.20 1.74
C PHE A 234 2.89 9.22 0.72
N ARG A 235 1.76 8.63 1.09
CA ARG A 235 0.60 8.47 0.18
C ARG A 235 -0.73 8.54 0.91
N THR A 236 -1.79 8.76 0.13
CA THR A 236 -3.17 8.57 0.59
C THR A 236 -3.35 7.12 1.04
N GLY A 237 -3.78 6.96 2.30
CA GLY A 237 -3.78 5.68 3.00
C GLY A 237 -2.79 5.60 4.17
N ASN A 238 -1.74 6.44 4.16
CA ASN A 238 -0.68 6.46 5.18
C ASN A 238 -0.66 7.76 6.00
N TYR A 239 -1.82 8.39 6.11
CA TYR A 239 -2.02 9.49 7.03
C TYR A 239 -3.43 9.44 7.57
N MET A 240 -3.61 9.93 8.79
CA MET A 240 -4.88 9.92 9.50
C MET A 240 -5.52 11.29 9.46
N VAL A 241 -6.80 11.30 9.09
CA VAL A 241 -7.62 12.50 8.98
C VAL A 241 -8.80 12.37 9.93
N ASP A 242 -9.09 13.45 10.65
CA ASP A 242 -10.31 13.53 11.47
C ASP A 242 -11.46 14.12 10.64
N PRO A 243 -12.49 13.32 10.32
CA PRO A 243 -13.61 13.76 9.50
C PRO A 243 -14.49 14.78 10.25
N GLU A 244 -14.52 14.74 11.59
CA GLU A 244 -15.38 15.56 12.44
C GLU A 244 -14.71 16.87 12.87
N ALA A 245 -13.38 16.95 12.81
CA ALA A 245 -12.65 18.17 13.17
C ALA A 245 -12.90 19.30 12.16
N ALA A 246 -13.10 20.52 12.67
CA ALA A 246 -13.21 21.73 11.86
C ALA A 246 -11.84 22.39 11.60
N PRO A 247 -11.54 22.85 10.36
CA PRO A 247 -12.28 22.57 9.13
C PRO A 247 -12.23 21.07 8.77
N SER A 248 -13.33 20.55 8.23
CA SER A 248 -13.52 19.11 7.92
C SER A 248 -12.29 18.53 7.21
N GLY A 249 -11.74 17.45 7.77
CA GLY A 249 -10.57 16.80 7.22
C GLY A 249 -9.25 17.33 7.77
N ARG A 250 -9.17 17.59 9.08
CA ARG A 250 -7.91 17.97 9.74
C ARG A 250 -6.95 16.78 9.75
N LEU A 251 -5.72 17.00 9.28
CA LEU A 251 -4.65 16.02 9.36
C LEU A 251 -4.23 15.83 10.83
N GLN A 252 -4.18 14.58 11.29
CA GLN A 252 -3.86 14.26 12.68
C GLN A 252 -2.51 13.58 12.82
N ALA A 253 -2.14 12.69 11.88
CA ALA A 253 -0.88 11.96 11.94
C ALA A 253 -0.43 11.45 10.57
N ILE A 254 0.87 11.43 10.33
CA ILE A 254 1.55 10.67 9.27
C ILE A 254 1.92 9.31 9.85
N LEU A 255 1.58 8.25 9.12
CA LEU A 255 1.66 6.86 9.55
C LEU A 255 2.61 6.06 8.66
N ASP A 256 2.98 4.88 9.13
CA ASP A 256 3.69 3.86 8.36
C ASP A 256 5.05 4.29 7.77
N TRP A 257 6.04 4.32 8.65
CA TRP A 257 7.38 4.78 8.34
C TRP A 257 8.36 3.64 8.02
N GLU A 258 7.86 2.46 7.67
CA GLU A 258 8.71 1.29 7.46
C GLU A 258 9.68 1.43 6.28
N PHE A 259 9.31 2.24 5.27
CA PHE A 259 10.14 2.51 4.09
C PHE A 259 10.99 3.77 4.20
N ALA A 260 11.07 4.37 5.39
CA ALA A 260 11.84 5.58 5.60
C ALA A 260 13.32 5.35 5.29
N GLN A 261 13.93 6.32 4.62
CA GLN A 261 15.30 6.23 4.12
C GLN A 261 15.89 7.62 3.88
N TRP A 262 17.19 7.67 3.62
CA TRP A 262 17.84 8.92 3.21
C TRP A 262 17.85 9.05 1.69
N GLY A 263 17.46 10.19 1.14
CA GLY A 263 17.45 10.35 -0.31
C GLY A 263 17.02 11.70 -0.84
N ASP A 264 16.56 11.70 -2.09
CA ASP A 264 16.07 12.88 -2.80
C ASP A 264 14.64 13.22 -2.35
N PRO A 265 14.36 14.42 -1.81
CA PRO A 265 13.01 14.82 -1.41
C PRO A 265 11.98 14.75 -2.55
N MET A 266 12.42 14.83 -3.81
CA MET A 266 11.52 14.71 -4.94
C MET A 266 10.93 13.28 -5.07
N SER A 267 11.54 12.27 -4.44
CA SER A 267 11.02 10.90 -4.47
C SER A 267 9.71 10.74 -3.70
N ASP A 268 9.58 11.36 -2.52
CA ASP A 268 8.32 11.32 -1.75
C ASP A 268 7.22 12.14 -2.45
N ILE A 269 7.59 13.27 -3.07
CA ILE A 269 6.63 14.06 -3.87
C ILE A 269 6.16 13.25 -5.09
N GLY A 270 7.08 12.60 -5.81
CA GLY A 270 6.75 11.74 -6.93
C GLY A 270 5.93 10.53 -6.52
N TRP A 271 6.25 9.92 -5.38
CA TRP A 271 5.43 8.86 -4.81
C TRP A 271 4.01 9.35 -4.54
N PHE A 272 3.83 10.44 -3.80
CA PHE A 272 2.50 10.99 -3.49
C PHE A 272 1.69 11.36 -4.73
N CYS A 273 2.36 11.88 -5.76
CA CYS A 273 1.72 12.28 -6.99
C CYS A 273 1.47 11.12 -7.97
N ALA A 274 2.03 9.93 -7.78
CA ALA A 274 1.86 8.81 -8.70
C ALA A 274 0.37 8.40 -8.85
N ALA A 275 -0.03 7.94 -10.04
CA ALA A 275 -1.42 7.68 -10.35
C ALA A 275 -2.04 6.57 -9.49
N CYS A 276 -1.24 5.61 -9.03
CA CYS A 276 -1.66 4.52 -8.14
C CYS A 276 -2.23 5.00 -6.80
N TRP A 277 -1.97 6.24 -6.38
CA TRP A 277 -2.44 6.79 -5.10
C TRP A 277 -3.53 7.84 -5.24
N ARG A 278 -4.11 7.97 -6.44
CA ARG A 278 -5.12 9.00 -6.74
C ARG A 278 -6.58 8.55 -6.57
N PHE A 279 -6.83 7.29 -6.21
CA PHE A 279 -8.19 6.75 -5.94
C PHE A 279 -9.23 7.17 -7.01
N ASP A 280 -8.94 6.88 -8.28
CA ASP A 280 -9.79 7.21 -9.44
C ASP A 280 -10.07 8.72 -9.64
N ARG A 281 -9.22 9.59 -9.08
CA ARG A 281 -9.22 11.04 -9.30
C ARG A 281 -8.01 11.50 -10.12
N PRO A 282 -7.95 11.18 -11.43
CA PRO A 282 -6.82 11.60 -12.27
C PRO A 282 -6.69 13.12 -12.38
N ASP A 283 -7.77 13.87 -12.11
CA ASP A 283 -7.83 15.33 -12.04
C ASP A 283 -7.19 15.91 -10.76
N LEU A 284 -7.06 15.11 -9.71
CA LEU A 284 -6.45 15.50 -8.43
C LEU A 284 -5.11 14.79 -8.24
N GLU A 285 -4.10 15.31 -8.92
CA GLU A 285 -2.77 14.70 -9.03
C GLU A 285 -2.02 14.53 -7.71
N ALA A 286 -2.35 15.27 -6.65
CA ALA A 286 -1.76 15.11 -5.33
C ALA A 286 -2.59 14.09 -4.53
N GLY A 287 -2.24 12.81 -4.61
CA GLY A 287 -2.87 11.71 -3.85
C GLY A 287 -4.39 11.59 -3.98
N GLY A 288 -5.01 12.14 -5.04
CA GLY A 288 -6.46 12.20 -5.16
C GLY A 288 -7.13 13.24 -4.26
N VAL A 289 -6.38 13.97 -3.44
CA VAL A 289 -6.91 15.00 -2.51
C VAL A 289 -6.88 16.41 -3.07
N GLY A 290 -6.06 16.70 -4.08
CA GLY A 290 -6.04 18.03 -4.69
C GLY A 290 -5.11 18.17 -5.87
N THR A 291 -4.98 19.40 -6.35
CA THR A 291 -4.09 19.69 -7.49
C THR A 291 -2.62 19.62 -7.07
N ARG A 292 -1.75 19.10 -7.96
CA ARG A 292 -0.29 19.12 -7.79
C ARG A 292 0.23 20.52 -7.50
N SER A 293 -0.28 21.52 -8.23
CA SER A 293 0.16 22.91 -8.06
C SER A 293 -0.08 23.44 -6.64
N ALA A 294 -1.18 23.06 -5.99
CA ALA A 294 -1.47 23.47 -4.62
C ALA A 294 -0.53 22.79 -3.63
N PHE A 295 -0.27 21.49 -3.83
CA PHE A 295 0.68 20.74 -3.01
C PHE A 295 2.09 21.31 -3.11
N TYR A 296 2.58 21.57 -4.33
CA TYR A 296 3.91 22.15 -4.55
C TYR A 296 4.02 23.50 -3.85
N ARG A 297 3.05 24.42 -4.04
CA ARG A 297 3.08 25.72 -3.37
C ARG A 297 3.18 25.58 -1.84
N ALA A 298 2.39 24.69 -1.24
CA ALA A 298 2.41 24.48 0.21
C ALA A 298 3.76 23.91 0.69
N TYR A 299 4.30 22.93 -0.04
CA TYR A 299 5.61 22.34 0.25
C TYR A 299 6.73 23.38 0.10
N GLU A 300 6.76 24.14 -0.98
CA GLU A 300 7.79 25.14 -1.26
C GLU A 300 7.77 26.27 -0.22
N GLN A 301 6.58 26.75 0.16
CA GLN A 301 6.43 27.78 1.19
C GLN A 301 6.92 27.31 2.56
N ALA A 302 6.65 26.06 2.92
CA ALA A 302 7.03 25.51 4.22
C ALA A 302 8.51 25.08 4.28
N SER A 303 9.06 24.55 3.18
CA SER A 303 10.44 24.05 3.13
C SER A 303 11.47 25.10 2.73
N GLY A 304 11.05 26.16 2.03
CA GLY A 304 11.95 27.10 1.36
C GLY A 304 12.67 26.49 0.14
N ARG A 305 12.34 25.27 -0.27
CA ARG A 305 12.91 24.57 -1.42
C ARG A 305 11.97 24.68 -2.62
N GLN A 306 12.51 24.93 -3.81
CA GLN A 306 11.74 24.83 -5.05
C GLN A 306 11.56 23.37 -5.49
N VAL A 307 10.37 23.00 -5.93
CA VAL A 307 10.11 21.67 -6.48
C VAL A 307 10.62 21.63 -7.92
N ASN A 308 11.52 20.70 -8.20
CA ASN A 308 11.94 20.42 -9.57
C ASN A 308 10.95 19.44 -10.21
N SER A 309 10.07 19.94 -11.08
CA SER A 309 9.04 19.13 -11.74
C SER A 309 9.60 18.04 -12.64
N GLU A 310 10.79 18.22 -13.23
CA GLU A 310 11.43 17.20 -14.06
C GLU A 310 11.94 16.04 -13.19
N SER A 311 12.59 16.36 -12.06
CA SER A 311 12.97 15.36 -11.06
C SER A 311 11.76 14.63 -10.50
N VAL A 312 10.67 15.35 -10.19
CA VAL A 312 9.43 14.70 -9.74
C VAL A 312 8.87 13.77 -10.80
N ARG A 313 8.86 14.17 -12.09
CA ARG A 313 8.41 13.28 -13.18
C ARG A 313 9.24 12.00 -13.24
N PHE A 314 10.56 12.09 -13.11
CA PHE A 314 11.43 10.92 -13.02
C PHE A 314 11.01 10.00 -11.86
N TRP A 315 10.82 10.57 -10.67
CA TRP A 315 10.43 9.82 -9.49
C TRP A 315 9.00 9.24 -9.57
N GLU A 316 8.07 9.92 -10.23
CA GLU A 316 6.74 9.37 -10.53
C GLU A 316 6.85 8.14 -11.44
N VAL A 317 7.67 8.19 -12.51
CA VAL A 317 7.89 7.02 -13.38
C VAL A 317 8.45 5.84 -12.57
N LEU A 318 9.47 6.09 -11.75
CA LEU A 318 10.07 5.06 -10.91
C LEU A 318 9.10 4.54 -9.83
N ALA A 319 8.20 5.40 -9.31
CA ALA A 319 7.16 5.00 -8.38
C ALA A 319 6.20 3.95 -8.98
N HIS A 320 5.84 4.10 -10.26
CA HIS A 320 5.02 3.10 -10.96
C HIS A 320 5.75 1.78 -11.11
N VAL A 321 7.03 1.80 -11.50
CA VAL A 321 7.85 0.57 -11.56
C VAL A 321 7.90 -0.11 -10.20
N ARG A 322 8.28 0.65 -9.15
CA ARG A 322 8.35 0.18 -7.77
C ARG A 322 7.03 -0.48 -7.35
N TRP A 323 5.91 0.20 -7.54
CA TRP A 323 4.62 -0.31 -7.09
C TRP A 323 4.17 -1.54 -7.88
N ALA A 324 4.43 -1.60 -9.19
CA ALA A 324 4.13 -2.79 -9.98
C ALA A 324 4.94 -4.02 -9.54
N VAL A 325 6.24 -3.84 -9.25
CA VAL A 325 7.09 -4.93 -8.73
C VAL A 325 6.58 -5.39 -7.36
N ILE A 326 6.30 -4.47 -6.44
CA ILE A 326 5.74 -4.81 -5.12
C ILE A 326 4.40 -5.54 -5.28
N ALA A 327 3.52 -5.07 -6.16
CA ALA A 327 2.24 -5.73 -6.41
C ALA A 327 2.43 -7.18 -6.90
N CYS A 328 3.36 -7.42 -7.83
CA CYS A 328 3.71 -8.77 -8.25
C CYS A 328 4.22 -9.64 -7.08
N GLN A 329 5.09 -9.10 -6.23
CA GLN A 329 5.60 -9.81 -5.03
C GLN A 329 4.47 -10.15 -4.05
N GLN A 330 3.52 -9.23 -3.84
CA GLN A 330 2.32 -9.50 -3.03
C GLN A 330 1.47 -10.62 -3.64
N GLY A 331 1.31 -10.63 -4.98
CA GLY A 331 0.66 -11.72 -5.70
C GLY A 331 1.35 -13.06 -5.48
N GLN A 332 2.68 -13.12 -5.57
CA GLN A 332 3.45 -14.35 -5.36
C GLN A 332 3.24 -14.94 -3.97
N ARG A 333 3.15 -14.11 -2.91
CA ARG A 333 2.82 -14.58 -1.55
C ARG A 333 1.47 -15.30 -1.50
N PHE A 334 0.51 -14.88 -2.32
CA PHE A 334 -0.80 -15.54 -2.44
C PHE A 334 -0.75 -16.81 -3.30
N PHE A 335 -0.23 -16.71 -4.53
CA PHE A 335 -0.28 -17.81 -5.50
C PHE A 335 0.70 -18.95 -5.17
N GLU A 336 1.86 -18.64 -4.58
CA GLU A 336 2.94 -19.60 -4.32
C GLU A 336 3.27 -19.71 -2.82
N GLY A 337 3.15 -18.62 -2.07
CA GLY A 337 3.50 -18.55 -0.64
C GLY A 337 2.47 -19.17 0.30
N GLY A 338 1.27 -19.51 -0.19
CA GLY A 338 0.21 -20.15 0.59
C GLY A 338 -0.55 -19.18 1.51
N GLU A 339 -0.34 -17.87 1.40
CA GLU A 339 -1.14 -16.87 2.12
C GLU A 339 -2.52 -16.72 1.47
N SER A 340 -3.58 -16.88 2.24
CA SER A 340 -4.96 -16.79 1.74
C SER A 340 -5.55 -15.41 2.00
N SER A 341 -4.96 -14.37 1.40
CA SER A 341 -5.48 -12.99 1.45
C SER A 341 -6.00 -12.54 0.08
N LEU A 342 -7.28 -12.17 0.03
CA LEU A 342 -7.94 -11.67 -1.17
C LEU A 342 -7.21 -10.46 -1.76
N ASP A 343 -6.83 -9.53 -0.89
CA ASP A 343 -6.19 -8.28 -1.30
C ASP A 343 -4.86 -8.54 -1.98
N LEU A 344 -4.07 -9.50 -1.48
CA LEU A 344 -2.78 -9.88 -2.07
C LEU A 344 -2.95 -10.47 -3.46
N GLY A 345 -3.89 -11.40 -3.62
CA GLY A 345 -4.17 -12.05 -4.91
C GLY A 345 -4.66 -11.06 -5.98
N LEU A 346 -5.63 -10.21 -5.64
CA LEU A 346 -6.15 -9.20 -6.57
C LEU A 346 -5.14 -8.09 -6.84
N THR A 347 -4.35 -7.69 -5.84
CA THR A 347 -3.27 -6.71 -6.03
C THR A 347 -2.28 -7.21 -7.06
N GLY A 348 -1.74 -8.41 -6.90
CA GLY A 348 -0.76 -8.96 -7.84
C GLY A 348 -1.31 -9.26 -9.22
N ARG A 349 -2.62 -9.49 -9.36
CA ARG A 349 -3.22 -9.81 -10.65
C ARG A 349 -3.66 -8.58 -11.44
N LEU A 350 -4.29 -7.61 -10.79
CA LEU A 350 -4.93 -6.47 -11.46
C LEU A 350 -4.00 -5.26 -11.55
N ARG A 351 -3.27 -4.93 -10.48
CA ARG A 351 -2.52 -3.68 -10.39
C ARG A 351 -1.38 -3.60 -11.40
N PRO A 352 -0.54 -4.64 -11.59
CA PRO A 352 0.60 -4.53 -12.51
C PRO A 352 0.22 -4.09 -13.93
N ALA A 353 -0.82 -4.68 -14.53
CA ALA A 353 -1.22 -4.33 -15.90
C ALA A 353 -1.74 -2.88 -16.02
N GLN A 354 -2.51 -2.41 -15.03
CA GLN A 354 -2.98 -1.02 -14.98
C GLN A 354 -1.81 -0.04 -14.88
N ILE A 355 -0.82 -0.38 -14.03
CA ILE A 355 0.37 0.44 -13.80
C ILE A 355 1.27 0.46 -15.03
N GLU A 356 1.51 -0.69 -15.65
CA GLU A 356 2.31 -0.82 -16.89
C GLU A 356 1.73 0.02 -18.02
N ARG A 357 0.41 0.02 -18.19
CA ARG A 357 -0.25 0.87 -19.18
C ARG A 357 0.02 2.35 -18.89
N HIS A 358 -0.21 2.79 -17.66
CA HIS A 358 0.01 4.19 -17.29
C HIS A 358 1.48 4.60 -17.45
N LEU A 359 2.40 3.73 -17.04
CA LEU A 359 3.83 3.88 -17.21
C LEU A 359 4.20 4.12 -18.68
N LEU A 360 3.68 3.29 -19.59
CA LEU A 360 3.91 3.45 -21.04
C LEU A 360 3.33 4.77 -21.57
N GLU A 361 2.15 5.19 -21.11
CA GLU A 361 1.56 6.48 -21.46
C GLU A 361 2.42 7.66 -20.98
N MET A 362 3.02 7.58 -19.79
CA MET A 362 3.88 8.62 -19.22
C MET A 362 5.23 8.80 -19.95
N ILE A 363 5.81 7.70 -20.44
CA ILE A 363 7.14 7.68 -21.07
C ILE A 363 7.07 7.61 -22.60
N ALA A 364 5.85 7.53 -23.16
CA ALA A 364 5.66 7.57 -24.61
C ALA A 364 6.31 8.84 -25.19
N PRO A 365 7.12 8.72 -26.26
CA PRO A 365 7.63 9.90 -26.95
C PRO A 365 6.46 10.74 -27.46
N GLU A 366 6.61 12.07 -27.46
CA GLU A 366 5.62 12.95 -28.09
C GLU A 366 5.51 12.59 -29.58
N VAL A 367 4.48 11.83 -29.95
CA VAL A 367 4.21 11.47 -31.34
C VAL A 367 3.51 12.68 -31.99
N PRO A 368 4.10 13.33 -33.00
CA PRO A 368 3.40 14.35 -33.76
C PRO A 368 2.09 13.76 -34.29
N SER A 369 0.98 14.49 -34.16
CA SER A 369 -0.40 14.04 -34.43
C SER A 369 -0.62 13.31 -35.78
N LYS A 370 0.30 13.46 -36.75
CA LYS A 370 0.27 12.80 -38.06
C LYS A 370 0.71 11.33 -38.08
N ARG A 371 1.29 10.76 -37.01
CA ARG A 371 1.77 9.37 -36.96
C ARG A 371 0.92 8.41 -36.13
N ARG A 372 -0.15 8.87 -35.47
CA ARG A 372 -1.05 7.98 -34.71
C ARG A 372 -1.73 6.93 -35.61
N ASP A 373 -1.92 7.25 -36.89
CA ASP A 373 -2.60 6.35 -37.83
C ASP A 373 -1.73 5.20 -38.37
N SER A 374 -0.40 5.18 -38.10
CA SER A 374 0.53 4.21 -38.71
C SER A 374 1.08 3.15 -37.75
N VAL A 375 0.64 3.11 -36.48
CA VAL A 375 1.12 2.12 -35.48
C VAL A 375 0.23 0.86 -35.45
N ALA A 376 -0.77 0.76 -36.34
CA ALA A 376 -1.65 -0.40 -36.45
C ALA A 376 -0.97 -1.67 -37.03
N ASP A 377 0.27 -1.58 -37.53
CA ASP A 377 0.91 -2.64 -38.33
C ASP A 377 1.99 -3.48 -37.60
N ILE A 378 2.09 -3.42 -36.26
CA ILE A 378 3.06 -4.25 -35.52
C ILE A 378 2.33 -5.39 -34.79
N THR A 379 2.34 -6.57 -35.40
CA THR A 379 1.85 -7.81 -34.77
C THR A 379 2.91 -8.37 -33.81
N PRO A 380 2.61 -8.58 -32.51
CA PRO A 380 3.54 -9.26 -31.61
C PRO A 380 3.63 -10.75 -31.95
N LYS A 381 4.85 -11.29 -32.03
CA LYS A 381 5.08 -12.73 -32.11
C LYS A 381 5.05 -13.29 -30.69
N ALA A 382 4.10 -14.18 -30.39
CA ALA A 382 3.93 -14.79 -29.08
C ALA A 382 5.23 -15.47 -28.60
N ALA A 383 5.71 -15.06 -27.42
CA ALA A 383 6.71 -15.79 -26.67
C ALA A 383 6.02 -16.97 -25.96
N GLN A 384 6.59 -18.17 -26.11
CA GLN A 384 6.11 -19.37 -25.42
C GLN A 384 6.44 -19.26 -23.92
N ALA A 385 5.46 -18.85 -23.11
CA ALA A 385 5.45 -19.12 -21.68
C ALA A 385 4.78 -20.49 -21.44
N GLN A 386 5.43 -21.35 -20.67
CA GLN A 386 4.85 -22.61 -20.21
C GLN A 386 3.84 -22.31 -19.09
N SER A 387 2.55 -22.32 -19.43
CA SER A 387 1.45 -22.27 -18.45
C SER A 387 0.86 -23.66 -18.25
N THR A 388 0.50 -23.98 -17.01
CA THR A 388 -0.31 -25.14 -16.65
C THR A 388 -1.68 -25.09 -17.34
N ARG A 389 -2.12 -26.24 -17.85
CA ARG A 389 -3.32 -26.36 -18.71
C ARG A 389 -4.58 -26.41 -17.84
N ALA A 390 -5.47 -25.42 -17.98
CA ALA A 390 -6.80 -25.46 -17.37
C ALA A 390 -7.69 -26.54 -18.04
N PRO A 391 -8.74 -27.05 -17.37
CA PRO A 391 -9.64 -28.04 -17.97
C PRO A 391 -10.41 -27.47 -19.16
N GLU A 392 -10.37 -28.15 -20.31
CA GLU A 392 -11.01 -27.74 -21.58
C GLU A 392 -12.52 -27.46 -21.45
N ASP A 393 -13.19 -28.02 -20.44
CA ASP A 393 -14.62 -27.82 -20.18
C ASP A 393 -14.95 -26.44 -19.59
N LEU A 394 -14.01 -25.80 -18.88
CA LEU A 394 -14.23 -24.48 -18.25
C LEU A 394 -13.97 -23.33 -19.25
N VAL A 395 -13.00 -23.51 -20.15
CA VAL A 395 -12.70 -22.58 -21.25
C VAL A 395 -13.93 -22.37 -22.15
N LYS A 396 -14.60 -23.46 -22.55
CA LYS A 396 -15.83 -23.40 -23.35
C LYS A 396 -17.00 -22.71 -22.64
N ALA A 397 -17.03 -22.69 -21.31
CA ALA A 397 -18.09 -22.02 -20.55
C ALA A 397 -17.89 -20.48 -20.53
N LEU A 398 -16.65 -20.00 -20.63
CA LEU A 398 -16.32 -18.57 -20.61
C LEU A 398 -16.58 -17.88 -21.95
N GLU A 399 -16.48 -18.60 -23.06
CA GLU A 399 -16.62 -18.08 -24.42
C GLU A 399 -18.07 -17.79 -24.88
N THR A 400 -19.05 -17.80 -23.98
CA THR A 400 -20.45 -17.56 -24.35
C THR A 400 -20.91 -16.14 -24.03
N GLU A 401 -21.68 -15.54 -24.95
CA GLU A 401 -22.37 -14.25 -24.75
C GLU A 401 -23.22 -14.22 -23.47
N ALA A 402 -23.69 -15.40 -23.03
CA ALA A 402 -24.40 -15.58 -21.77
C ALA A 402 -23.50 -15.33 -20.55
N THR A 403 -22.25 -15.79 -20.56
CA THR A 403 -21.28 -15.57 -19.47
C THR A 403 -20.87 -14.10 -19.37
N ALA A 404 -20.64 -13.43 -20.51
CA ALA A 404 -20.40 -11.98 -20.52
C ALA A 404 -21.59 -11.18 -19.96
N ARG A 405 -22.84 -11.55 -20.27
CA ARG A 405 -24.04 -10.92 -19.69
C ARG A 405 -24.19 -11.16 -18.19
N LEU A 406 -23.86 -12.37 -17.72
CA LEU A 406 -23.87 -12.70 -16.29
C LEU A 406 -22.81 -11.91 -15.53
N LEU A 407 -21.59 -11.80 -16.06
CA LEU A 407 -20.52 -10.98 -15.49
C LEU A 407 -20.89 -9.50 -15.47
N ALA A 408 -21.44 -8.95 -16.56
CA ALA A 408 -21.93 -7.58 -16.59
C ALA A 408 -23.04 -7.31 -15.56
N SER A 409 -23.93 -8.30 -15.36
CA SER A 409 -24.97 -8.22 -14.33
C SER A 409 -24.36 -8.30 -12.92
N ALA A 410 -23.35 -9.14 -12.71
CA ALA A 410 -22.63 -9.23 -11.44
C ALA A 410 -21.89 -7.93 -11.11
N VAL A 411 -21.18 -7.33 -12.08
CA VAL A 411 -20.55 -6.01 -11.92
C VAL A 411 -21.56 -4.95 -11.51
N THR A 412 -22.71 -4.92 -12.20
CA THR A 412 -23.81 -3.97 -11.91
C THR A 412 -24.36 -4.19 -10.50
N LEU A 413 -24.64 -5.44 -10.11
CA LEU A 413 -25.12 -5.82 -8.78
C LEU A 413 -24.12 -5.44 -7.69
N PHE A 414 -22.82 -5.69 -7.92
CA PHE A 414 -21.78 -5.30 -6.97
C PHE A 414 -21.72 -3.79 -6.78
N ARG A 415 -21.72 -3.04 -7.89
CA ARG A 415 -21.66 -1.57 -7.87
C ARG A 415 -22.89 -0.92 -7.23
N ASP A 416 -24.08 -1.39 -7.61
CA ASP A 416 -25.32 -0.65 -7.36
C ASP A 416 -26.07 -1.16 -6.12
N GLU A 417 -25.84 -2.41 -5.69
CA GLU A 417 -26.57 -3.04 -4.58
C GLU A 417 -25.67 -3.57 -3.45
N ILE A 418 -24.63 -4.35 -3.78
CA ILE A 418 -23.81 -5.02 -2.76
C ILE A 418 -22.88 -4.03 -2.07
N ILE A 419 -21.98 -3.34 -2.79
CA ILE A 419 -21.00 -2.42 -2.19
C ILE A 419 -21.66 -1.35 -1.30
N PRO A 420 -22.79 -0.72 -1.70
CA PRO A 420 -23.50 0.24 -0.84
C PRO A 420 -24.11 -0.37 0.44
N SER A 421 -24.30 -1.69 0.49
CA SER A 421 -24.87 -2.41 1.65
C SER A 421 -23.81 -2.95 2.63
N LEU A 422 -22.53 -2.94 2.22
CA LEU A 422 -21.42 -3.43 3.03
C LEU A 422 -20.99 -2.42 4.09
N THR A 423 -20.35 -2.90 5.17
CA THR A 423 -19.65 -2.00 6.10
C THR A 423 -18.49 -1.32 5.36
N PRO A 424 -18.04 -0.12 5.79
CA PRO A 424 -16.94 0.59 5.12
C PRO A 424 -15.67 -0.26 4.93
N GLU A 425 -15.40 -1.14 5.89
CA GLU A 425 -14.28 -2.10 5.87
C GLU A 425 -14.47 -3.16 4.76
N GLN A 426 -15.67 -3.72 4.63
CA GLN A 426 -15.99 -4.73 3.62
C GLN A 426 -16.16 -4.13 2.21
N SER A 427 -16.52 -2.85 2.11
CA SER A 427 -16.71 -2.17 0.83
C SER A 427 -15.44 -2.13 -0.03
N GLU A 428 -14.26 -2.22 0.58
CA GLU A 428 -12.98 -2.27 -0.15
C GLU A 428 -12.82 -3.58 -0.92
N ASN A 429 -13.00 -4.72 -0.26
CA ASN A 429 -13.03 -6.04 -0.90
C ASN A 429 -14.09 -6.09 -1.99
N GLY A 430 -15.28 -5.56 -1.73
CA GLY A 430 -16.36 -5.50 -2.70
C GLY A 430 -15.99 -4.73 -3.98
N ARG A 431 -15.29 -3.60 -3.84
CA ARG A 431 -14.76 -2.83 -4.98
C ARG A 431 -13.67 -3.61 -5.72
N MET A 432 -12.76 -4.25 -5.02
CA MET A 432 -11.70 -5.05 -5.64
C MET A 432 -12.27 -6.24 -6.43
N ILE A 433 -13.30 -6.91 -5.91
CA ILE A 433 -14.01 -7.98 -6.61
C ILE A 433 -14.72 -7.44 -7.85
N ARG A 434 -15.41 -6.29 -7.75
CA ARG A 434 -16.04 -5.64 -8.91
C ARG A 434 -15.01 -5.35 -10.00
N ASP A 435 -13.88 -4.73 -9.65
CA ASP A 435 -12.85 -4.37 -10.62
C ASP A 435 -12.25 -5.62 -11.29
N ALA A 436 -12.10 -6.70 -10.53
CA ALA A 436 -11.70 -8.00 -11.06
C ALA A 436 -12.70 -8.54 -12.09
N LEU A 437 -14.00 -8.48 -11.78
CA LEU A 437 -15.07 -8.90 -12.68
C LEU A 437 -15.15 -8.02 -13.93
N GLU A 438 -14.91 -6.72 -13.80
CA GLU A 438 -14.83 -5.77 -14.93
C GLU A 438 -13.66 -6.09 -15.86
N CYS A 439 -12.49 -6.44 -15.31
CA CYS A 439 -11.35 -6.89 -16.12
C CYS A 439 -11.69 -8.15 -16.92
N VAL A 440 -12.26 -9.17 -16.27
CA VAL A 440 -12.69 -10.41 -16.97
C VAL A 440 -13.73 -10.10 -18.04
N LEU A 441 -14.70 -9.22 -17.75
CA LEU A 441 -15.71 -8.81 -18.72
C LEU A 441 -15.11 -8.10 -19.93
N GLY A 442 -14.12 -7.22 -19.71
CA GLY A 442 -13.42 -6.51 -20.78
C GLY A 442 -12.67 -7.45 -21.73
N ASP A 443 -12.08 -8.52 -21.19
CA ASP A 443 -11.38 -9.53 -22.00
C ASP A 443 -12.34 -10.44 -22.78
N LEU A 444 -13.57 -10.64 -22.30
CA LEU A 444 -14.59 -11.48 -22.93
C LEU A 444 -15.44 -10.75 -23.99
N GLN A 445 -15.45 -9.42 -24.00
CA GLN A 445 -16.17 -8.68 -25.03
C GLN A 445 -15.37 -8.69 -26.35
N PRO A 446 -15.97 -9.07 -27.49
CA PRO A 446 -15.29 -8.99 -28.77
C PRO A 446 -14.90 -7.53 -29.02
N ARG A 447 -13.60 -7.27 -29.16
CA ARG A 447 -13.11 -5.98 -29.70
C ARG A 447 -13.80 -5.82 -31.04
N SER A 448 -14.60 -4.76 -31.19
CA SER A 448 -15.33 -4.52 -32.44
C SER A 448 -14.33 -4.56 -33.60
N GLU A 449 -14.46 -5.57 -34.45
CA GLU A 449 -13.80 -5.59 -35.75
C GLU A 449 -14.25 -4.32 -36.48
N SER A 450 -13.38 -3.31 -36.53
CA SER A 450 -13.46 -2.37 -37.63
C SER A 450 -13.32 -3.21 -38.89
N THR A 451 -14.36 -3.26 -39.71
CA THR A 451 -14.43 -3.96 -40.98
C THR A 451 -13.15 -3.77 -41.80
N TRP A 452 -12.30 -4.79 -41.84
CA TRP A 452 -11.20 -4.89 -42.79
C TRP A 452 -11.65 -5.82 -43.91
N GLN A 453 -11.96 -5.23 -45.08
CA GLN A 453 -12.07 -5.99 -46.32
C GLN A 453 -10.69 -6.59 -46.62
N THR A 454 -10.62 -7.91 -46.68
CA THR A 454 -9.43 -8.64 -47.11
C THR A 454 -9.23 -8.43 -48.62
N ASP A 455 -8.23 -7.65 -49.01
CA ASP A 455 -7.67 -7.75 -50.36
C ASP A 455 -6.87 -9.06 -50.45
N THR A 456 -7.21 -9.90 -51.43
CA THR A 456 -6.47 -11.12 -51.78
C THR A 456 -5.26 -10.78 -52.63
N ASP A 457 -4.11 -11.40 -52.38
CA ASP A 457 -2.97 -11.34 -53.29
C ASP A 457 -3.17 -12.24 -54.53
N SER A 458 -2.29 -12.08 -55.52
CA SER A 458 -2.45 -12.58 -56.88
C SER A 458 -2.43 -14.11 -57.04
N ASP A 459 -2.17 -14.87 -55.98
CA ASP A 459 -2.00 -16.33 -56.04
C ASP A 459 -3.12 -17.12 -55.32
N GLY A 460 -4.14 -16.46 -54.76
CA GLY A 460 -5.41 -17.11 -54.41
C GLY A 460 -5.34 -18.24 -53.38
N LEU A 461 -4.40 -18.20 -52.43
CA LEU A 461 -4.33 -19.17 -51.33
C LEU A 461 -4.91 -18.60 -50.03
N PRO A 462 -5.77 -19.35 -49.30
CA PRO A 462 -6.23 -18.95 -47.98
C PRO A 462 -5.12 -19.18 -46.95
N VAL A 463 -4.66 -18.12 -46.31
CA VAL A 463 -3.83 -18.20 -45.12
C VAL A 463 -4.77 -18.33 -43.92
N SER A 464 -5.18 -19.56 -43.60
CA SER A 464 -5.83 -19.82 -42.32
C SER A 464 -4.78 -19.78 -41.21
N PHE A 465 -4.86 -18.80 -40.32
CA PHE A 465 -4.23 -18.87 -39.01
C PHE A 465 -5.35 -18.82 -37.96
N GLY A 466 -5.66 -19.99 -37.39
CA GLY A 466 -6.60 -20.10 -36.29
C GLY A 466 -6.04 -19.50 -35.01
N LEU A 467 -6.92 -18.87 -34.24
CA LEU A 467 -6.70 -18.50 -32.84
C LEU A 467 -6.31 -19.75 -32.05
N THR A 468 -5.21 -19.70 -31.30
CA THR A 468 -4.79 -20.79 -30.41
C THR A 468 -5.30 -20.56 -28.99
N ASP A 469 -5.68 -21.65 -28.30
CA ASP A 469 -6.28 -21.81 -26.96
C ASP A 469 -5.57 -21.15 -25.74
N ASN A 470 -4.70 -20.15 -25.94
CA ASN A 470 -3.77 -19.65 -24.92
C ASN A 470 -4.23 -18.36 -24.21
N GLU A 471 -5.38 -17.77 -24.60
CA GLU A 471 -5.90 -16.52 -24.00
C GLU A 471 -6.79 -16.74 -22.77
N THR A 472 -7.22 -17.99 -22.49
CA THR A 472 -8.22 -18.30 -21.45
C THR A 472 -7.66 -18.72 -20.09
N ALA A 473 -6.40 -19.16 -20.02
CA ALA A 473 -5.77 -19.56 -18.76
C ALA A 473 -5.70 -18.43 -17.70
N PRO A 474 -5.33 -17.18 -18.06
CA PRO A 474 -5.24 -16.10 -17.07
C PRO A 474 -6.59 -15.64 -16.52
N GLN A 475 -7.68 -15.84 -17.27
CA GLN A 475 -9.05 -15.49 -16.89
C GLN A 475 -9.63 -16.53 -15.93
N LEU A 476 -9.30 -17.80 -16.15
CA LEU A 476 -9.68 -18.93 -15.30
C LEU A 476 -9.03 -18.85 -13.92
N GLU A 477 -7.74 -18.54 -13.84
CA GLU A 477 -7.05 -18.34 -12.57
C GLU A 477 -7.62 -17.15 -11.78
N LEU A 478 -8.02 -16.07 -12.47
CA LEU A 478 -8.68 -14.91 -11.84
C LEU A 478 -10.07 -15.28 -11.30
N LEU A 479 -10.86 -16.05 -12.05
CA LEU A 479 -12.16 -16.53 -11.59
C LEU A 479 -12.04 -17.56 -10.46
N GLU A 480 -11.02 -18.41 -10.47
CA GLU A 480 -10.70 -19.30 -9.34
C GLU A 480 -10.26 -18.50 -8.10
N ALA A 481 -9.46 -17.45 -8.27
CA ALA A 481 -9.07 -16.57 -7.18
C ALA A 481 -10.29 -15.84 -6.60
N ILE A 482 -11.17 -15.28 -7.45
CA ILE A 482 -12.45 -14.67 -7.05
C ILE A 482 -13.35 -15.71 -6.37
N SER A 483 -13.45 -16.93 -6.90
CA SER A 483 -14.28 -17.99 -6.31
C SER A 483 -13.77 -18.43 -4.95
N ARG A 484 -12.46 -18.66 -4.79
CA ARG A 484 -11.83 -18.99 -3.50
C ARG A 484 -12.02 -17.85 -2.50
N ALA A 485 -11.95 -16.61 -2.97
CA ALA A 485 -12.17 -15.44 -2.15
C ALA A 485 -13.61 -15.32 -1.63
N LEU A 486 -14.60 -15.47 -2.51
CA LEU A 486 -16.01 -15.45 -2.16
C LEU A 486 -16.39 -16.60 -1.20
N GLU A 487 -15.76 -17.76 -1.32
CA GLU A 487 -15.94 -18.86 -0.38
C GLU A 487 -15.36 -18.58 1.01
N MET A 488 -14.29 -17.79 1.11
CA MET A 488 -13.68 -17.39 2.38
C MET A 488 -14.50 -16.31 3.09
N GLU A 489 -15.00 -15.31 2.37
CA GLU A 489 -15.79 -14.20 2.95
C GLU A 489 -17.18 -14.65 3.45
N LYS A 490 -17.65 -15.80 2.94
CA LYS A 490 -18.90 -16.44 3.34
C LYS A 490 -18.78 -17.31 4.61
N ARG A 491 -17.56 -17.67 5.02
CA ARG A 491 -17.26 -18.43 6.25
C ARG A 491 -17.00 -17.47 7.40
#